data_AF-A0A2H0QGS7-F1
#
_entry.id   AF-A0A2H0QGS7-F1
#
_cell.length_a   1.000
_cell.length_b   1.000
_cell.length_c   1.000
_cell.angle_alpha   90.00
_cell.angle_beta   90.00
_cell.angle_gamma   90.00
#
_symmetry.space_group_name_H-M   'P 1'
#
loop_
_entity.id
_entity.type
_entity.pdbx_description
1 polymer ?
#
loop_
_entity_poly.entity_id
_entity_poly.type
_entity_poly.pdbx_seq_one_letter_code
_entity_poly.pdbx_strand_id
1 'polypeptide(L)'
;MKLLLALALTLSAFSAHAGRVFNLESDTLNLGEISQSRGSSAIETFQIVRGRNTPDKIDMLFNFKETVNVCMEWDYRQVWRPGFPETVCHTDRRGNTHCTTINRGGYFETERYCVRYGETYDVTTKRIILDFDKARTLAADEKEVFEVTLFQKRETSTKVEARGTTVQGSAYEINYRTFLTKDRLVFKSK
;
A
#
# COMPACT_ATOMS: atom_id res chain seq x y z
N MET A 1 39.31 -20.96 54.37
CA MET A 1 39.77 -20.54 53.03
C MET A 1 38.61 -20.65 52.05
N LYS A 2 38.28 -19.53 51.39
CA LYS A 2 37.61 -19.40 50.08
C LYS A 2 36.19 -19.97 49.93
N LEU A 3 35.24 -19.27 50.55
CA LEU A 3 33.90 -19.05 49.98
C LEU A 3 33.98 -17.77 49.13
N LEU A 4 33.15 -17.65 48.08
CA LEU A 4 33.07 -16.55 47.09
C LEU A 4 33.87 -16.81 45.80
N LEU A 5 33.27 -17.53 44.86
CA LEU A 5 33.38 -17.15 43.45
C LEU A 5 32.02 -16.69 42.98
N ALA A 6 31.97 -15.40 42.68
CA ALA A 6 30.79 -14.64 42.37
C ALA A 6 30.14 -15.12 41.07
N LEU A 7 28.84 -15.34 41.20
CA LEU A 7 27.85 -15.49 40.16
C LEU A 7 27.73 -14.14 39.43
N ALA A 8 28.49 -13.94 38.35
CA ALA A 8 28.37 -12.74 37.52
C ALA A 8 28.78 -13.09 36.08
N LEU A 9 27.81 -13.55 35.28
CA LEU A 9 27.71 -13.21 33.85
C LEU A 9 26.44 -13.85 33.24
N THR A 10 25.29 -13.25 33.53
CA THR A 10 24.14 -13.35 32.62
C THR A 10 23.57 -11.95 32.45
N LEU A 11 24.36 -11.07 31.82
CA LEU A 11 23.79 -9.91 31.15
C LEU A 11 23.16 -10.45 29.87
N SER A 12 21.93 -10.91 29.99
CA SER A 12 21.07 -11.23 28.86
C SER A 12 20.95 -9.96 28.03
N ALA A 13 21.67 -9.91 26.92
CA ALA A 13 21.50 -8.91 25.89
C ALA A 13 20.10 -9.11 25.28
N PHE A 14 19.07 -8.61 25.94
CA PHE A 14 17.84 -8.22 25.26
C PHE A 14 18.20 -6.97 24.46
N SER A 15 18.76 -7.17 23.26
CA SER A 15 18.69 -6.17 22.21
C SER A 15 17.22 -6.01 21.83
N ALA A 16 16.50 -5.24 22.64
CA ALA A 16 15.23 -4.65 22.25
C ALA A 16 15.51 -3.92 20.93
N HIS A 17 14.98 -4.46 19.83
CA HIS A 17 14.91 -3.70 18.60
C HIS A 17 14.07 -2.47 18.93
N ALA A 18 14.74 -1.33 19.09
CA ALA A 18 14.09 -0.04 19.26
C ALA A 18 13.38 0.27 17.93
N GLY A 19 12.19 -0.30 17.77
CA GLY A 19 11.30 0.01 16.66
C GLY A 19 11.04 1.50 16.62
N ARG A 20 10.82 2.05 15.42
CA ARG A 20 10.51 3.46 15.24
C ARG A 20 9.25 3.81 16.04
N VAL A 21 9.23 4.96 16.69
CA VAL A 21 8.07 5.43 17.46
C VAL A 21 7.53 6.71 16.81
N PHE A 22 6.23 6.73 16.54
CA PHE A 22 5.57 7.86 15.89
C PHE A 22 4.45 8.43 16.76
N ASN A 23 4.49 9.73 17.04
CA ASN A 23 3.36 10.43 17.67
C ASN A 23 2.32 10.78 16.61
N LEU A 24 1.06 10.43 16.88
CA LEU A 24 -0.05 10.64 15.95
C LEU A 24 -0.67 12.03 16.16
N GLU A 25 0.02 13.06 15.70
CA GLU A 25 -0.37 14.46 15.88
C GLU A 25 -1.04 15.08 14.65
N SER A 26 -1.09 14.35 13.53
CA SER A 26 -1.69 14.82 12.27
C SER A 26 -2.49 13.71 11.58
N ASP A 27 -3.26 14.10 10.57
CA ASP A 27 -4.08 13.18 9.76
C ASP A 27 -3.25 12.32 8.80
N THR A 28 -1.94 12.56 8.72
CA THR A 28 -1.03 11.86 7.81
C THR A 28 0.23 11.41 8.54
N LEU A 29 0.55 10.12 8.44
CA LEU A 29 1.79 9.56 8.96
C LEU A 29 2.63 9.02 7.80
N ASN A 30 3.81 9.60 7.57
CA ASN A 30 4.72 9.09 6.54
C ASN A 30 5.84 8.25 7.18
N LEU A 31 5.82 6.95 6.91
CA LEU A 31 6.85 6.01 7.37
C LEU A 31 8.08 6.01 6.46
N GLY A 32 7.97 6.51 5.23
CA GLY A 32 9.02 6.41 4.22
C GLY A 32 9.17 5.00 3.67
N GLU A 33 10.40 4.65 3.29
CA GLU A 33 10.72 3.33 2.75
C GLU A 33 10.77 2.27 3.86
N ILE A 34 10.11 1.15 3.60
CA ILE A 34 10.15 -0.02 4.45
C ILE A 34 11.38 -0.85 4.11
N SER A 35 12.10 -1.28 5.16
CA SER A 35 13.29 -2.11 4.99
C SER A 35 12.94 -3.43 4.30
N GLN A 36 13.55 -3.65 3.13
CA GLN A 36 13.32 -4.83 2.31
C GLN A 36 14.61 -5.22 1.61
N SER A 37 15.03 -6.47 1.81
CA SER A 37 16.10 -7.09 1.02
C SER A 37 15.56 -7.53 -0.33
N ARG A 38 16.44 -7.54 -1.33
CA ARG A 38 16.11 -8.00 -2.68
C ARG A 38 15.61 -9.45 -2.66
N GLY A 39 14.48 -9.71 -3.31
CA GLY A 39 13.86 -11.03 -3.42
C GLY A 39 13.14 -11.50 -2.15
N SER A 40 13.04 -10.68 -1.10
CA SER A 40 12.45 -11.09 0.18
C SER A 40 11.06 -10.50 0.42
N SER A 41 10.33 -11.14 1.34
CA SER A 41 9.22 -10.48 2.03
C SER A 41 9.72 -9.22 2.74
N ALA A 42 8.84 -8.25 2.91
CA ALA A 42 9.13 -7.06 3.70
C ALA A 42 8.29 -7.08 4.97
N ILE A 43 8.93 -6.86 6.11
CA ILE A 43 8.29 -6.84 7.43
C ILE A 43 8.88 -5.67 8.20
N GLU A 44 8.02 -4.79 8.68
CA GLU A 44 8.41 -3.67 9.53
C GLU A 44 7.48 -3.58 10.71
N THR A 45 8.05 -3.50 11.91
CA THR A 45 7.31 -3.29 13.15
C THR A 45 7.73 -1.95 13.75
N PHE A 46 6.76 -1.12 14.07
CA PHE A 46 6.96 0.18 14.69
C PHE A 46 5.84 0.46 15.69
N GLN A 47 6.06 1.46 16.55
CA GLN A 47 5.08 1.89 17.53
C GLN A 47 4.45 3.20 17.11
N ILE A 48 3.15 3.33 17.39
CA ILE A 48 2.40 4.56 17.23
C ILE A 48 1.85 4.98 18.60
N VAL A 49 1.89 6.27 18.88
CA VAL A 49 1.45 6.87 20.14
C VAL A 49 0.24 7.76 19.85
N ARG A 50 -0.90 7.40 20.44
CA ARG A 50 -2.16 8.15 20.38
C ARG A 50 -2.32 8.96 21.66
N GLY A 51 -2.54 10.26 21.52
CA GLY A 51 -3.01 11.14 22.59
C GLY A 51 -4.44 11.65 22.34
N ARG A 52 -4.94 12.53 23.20
CA ARG A 52 -6.30 13.11 23.10
C ARG A 52 -6.59 13.80 21.76
N ASN A 53 -5.61 14.50 21.21
CA ASN A 53 -5.78 15.29 19.97
C ASN A 53 -5.50 14.49 18.70
N THR A 54 -5.34 13.17 18.82
CA THR A 54 -5.10 12.30 17.67
C THR A 54 -6.34 12.30 16.77
N PRO A 55 -6.21 12.51 15.45
CA PRO A 55 -7.35 12.41 14.54
C PRO A 55 -7.98 11.01 14.56
N ASP A 56 -9.29 10.96 14.31
CA ASP A 56 -10.02 9.70 14.25
C ASP A 56 -9.57 8.82 13.08
N LYS A 57 -9.09 9.42 12.00
CA LYS A 57 -8.53 8.72 10.84
C LYS A 57 -7.20 9.31 10.44
N ILE A 58 -6.22 8.44 10.23
CA ILE A 58 -4.88 8.83 9.82
C ILE A 58 -4.45 8.03 8.61
N ASP A 59 -4.06 8.73 7.55
CA ASP A 59 -3.49 8.14 6.36
C ASP A 59 -2.01 7.81 6.62
N MET A 60 -1.71 6.52 6.78
CA MET A 60 -0.35 6.02 6.92
C MET A 60 0.22 5.68 5.55
N LEU A 61 1.21 6.45 5.12
CA LEU A 61 1.90 6.34 3.84
C LEU A 61 3.25 5.67 4.03
N PHE A 62 3.59 4.75 3.14
CA PHE A 62 4.85 4.02 3.16
C PHE A 62 5.21 3.50 1.76
N ASN A 63 6.48 3.21 1.55
CA ASN A 63 6.99 2.70 0.27
C ASN A 63 7.55 1.29 0.45
N PHE A 64 7.20 0.40 -0.48
CA PHE A 64 7.84 -0.92 -0.60
C PHE A 64 8.49 -1.04 -1.98
N LYS A 65 9.49 -1.93 -2.08
CA LYS A 65 10.04 -2.34 -3.37
C LYS A 65 9.14 -3.41 -3.96
N GLU A 66 8.79 -3.24 -5.22
CA GLU A 66 7.98 -4.18 -5.97
C GLU A 66 8.74 -4.64 -7.21
N THR A 67 8.79 -5.95 -7.43
CA THR A 67 9.30 -6.51 -8.68
C THR A 67 8.18 -6.47 -9.71
N VAL A 68 8.36 -5.64 -10.74
CA VAL A 68 7.40 -5.49 -11.84
C VAL A 68 7.98 -6.05 -13.14
N ASN A 69 7.12 -6.69 -13.92
CA ASN A 69 7.46 -7.18 -15.25
C ASN A 69 7.31 -6.04 -16.26
N VAL A 70 8.40 -5.69 -16.93
CA VAL A 70 8.46 -4.68 -17.97
C VAL A 70 8.81 -5.30 -19.31
N CYS A 71 8.29 -4.73 -20.39
CA CYS A 71 8.68 -5.15 -21.72
C CYS A 71 10.06 -4.59 -22.07
N MET A 72 11.04 -5.48 -22.27
CA MET A 72 12.40 -5.12 -22.63
C MET A 72 12.61 -5.03 -24.14
N GLU A 73 11.73 -5.68 -24.92
CA GLU A 73 11.85 -5.72 -26.37
C GLU A 73 10.47 -5.76 -27.02
N TRP A 74 10.27 -4.85 -27.98
CA TRP A 74 9.02 -4.67 -28.69
C TRP A 74 9.19 -5.09 -30.15
N ASP A 75 8.20 -5.80 -30.66
CA ASP A 75 8.03 -6.12 -32.08
C ASP A 75 6.82 -5.35 -32.63
N TYR A 76 6.90 -4.95 -33.89
CA TYR A 76 5.88 -4.16 -34.58
C TYR A 76 5.35 -4.95 -35.75
N ARG A 77 4.05 -5.28 -35.71
CA ARG A 77 3.41 -6.12 -36.72
C ARG A 77 2.32 -5.34 -37.42
N GLN A 78 2.26 -5.48 -38.74
CA GLN A 78 1.13 -5.02 -39.52
C GLN A 78 -0.02 -6.00 -39.33
N VAL A 79 -1.12 -5.53 -38.73
CA VAL A 79 -2.34 -6.30 -38.55
C VAL A 79 -3.41 -5.74 -39.47
N TRP A 80 -4.02 -6.61 -40.28
CA TRP A 80 -5.14 -6.23 -41.12
C TRP A 80 -6.40 -6.09 -40.27
N ARG A 81 -7.00 -4.89 -40.27
CA ARG A 81 -8.32 -4.64 -39.72
C ARG A 81 -9.36 -4.82 -40.80
N PRO A 82 -10.35 -5.73 -40.63
CA PRO A 82 -11.45 -5.83 -41.57
C PRO A 82 -12.24 -4.52 -41.60
N GLY A 83 -12.82 -4.22 -42.77
CA GLY A 83 -13.70 -3.07 -42.91
C GLY A 83 -14.92 -3.17 -41.99
N PHE A 84 -15.44 -2.03 -41.58
CA PHE A 84 -16.65 -1.94 -40.74
C PHE A 84 -17.60 -0.88 -41.28
N PRO A 85 -18.91 -1.04 -41.09
CA PRO A 85 -19.88 0.00 -41.43
C PRO A 85 -19.75 1.17 -40.45
N GLU A 86 -19.62 2.38 -40.98
CA GLU A 86 -19.61 3.63 -40.22
C GLU A 86 -20.79 4.49 -40.67
N THR A 87 -21.54 5.06 -39.74
CA THR A 87 -22.62 6.01 -40.08
C THR A 87 -22.06 7.41 -40.06
N VAL A 88 -22.10 8.08 -41.21
CA VAL A 88 -21.66 9.47 -41.35
C VAL A 88 -22.88 10.33 -41.58
N CYS A 89 -23.00 11.37 -40.76
CA CYS A 89 -24.09 12.34 -40.84
C CYS A 89 -23.55 13.68 -41.37
N HIS A 90 -24.24 14.25 -42.34
CA HIS A 90 -23.96 15.58 -42.86
C HIS A 90 -25.20 16.47 -42.69
N THR A 91 -24.99 17.72 -42.26
CA THR A 91 -26.07 18.71 -42.16
C THR A 91 -26.00 19.63 -43.37
N ASP A 92 -27.12 19.78 -44.07
CA ASP A 92 -27.23 20.66 -45.24
C ASP A 92 -27.24 22.15 -44.84
N ARG A 93 -27.19 23.06 -45.83
CA ARG A 93 -27.26 24.51 -45.60
C ARG A 93 -28.62 24.99 -45.06
N ARG A 94 -29.61 24.12 -44.97
CA ARG A 94 -30.97 24.38 -44.44
C ARG A 94 -31.17 23.81 -43.03
N GLY A 95 -30.14 23.19 -42.45
CA GLY A 95 -30.18 22.63 -41.11
C GLY A 95 -30.72 21.19 -41.01
N ASN A 96 -30.98 20.52 -42.13
CA ASN A 96 -31.42 19.12 -42.13
C ASN A 96 -30.23 18.18 -42.05
N THR A 97 -30.30 17.20 -41.13
CA THR A 97 -29.25 16.18 -40.99
C THR A 97 -29.62 14.93 -41.76
N HIS A 98 -28.72 14.52 -42.65
CA HIS A 98 -28.81 13.29 -43.43
C HIS A 98 -27.68 12.35 -43.01
N CYS A 99 -28.05 11.17 -42.53
CA CYS A 99 -27.11 10.13 -42.15
C CYS A 99 -27.11 9.02 -43.20
N THR A 100 -25.93 8.61 -43.64
CA THR A 100 -25.74 7.44 -44.49
C THR A 100 -24.74 6.50 -43.87
N THR A 101 -24.98 5.20 -43.99
CA THR A 101 -23.97 4.20 -43.66
C THR A 101 -23.02 4.07 -44.83
N ILE A 102 -21.73 4.26 -44.58
CA ILE A 102 -20.64 3.96 -45.51
C ILE A 102 -19.90 2.73 -45.02
N ASN A 103 -19.39 1.91 -45.93
CA ASN A 103 -18.49 0.82 -45.58
C ASN A 103 -17.05 1.33 -45.66
N ARG A 104 -16.38 1.44 -44.51
CA ARG A 104 -14.94 1.69 -44.49
C ARG A 104 -14.24 0.45 -45.03
N GLY A 105 -13.33 0.65 -45.98
CA GLY A 105 -12.41 -0.40 -46.41
C GLY A 105 -11.55 -0.87 -45.24
N GLY A 106 -11.11 -2.13 -45.28
CA GLY A 106 -10.11 -2.59 -44.32
C GLY A 106 -8.79 -1.83 -44.48
N TYR A 107 -8.00 -1.80 -43.43
CA TYR A 107 -6.73 -1.10 -43.40
C TYR A 107 -5.70 -1.87 -42.59
N PHE A 108 -4.42 -1.64 -42.86
CA PHE A 108 -3.34 -2.15 -42.03
C PHE A 108 -3.08 -1.19 -40.87
N GLU A 109 -3.00 -1.73 -39.66
CA GLU A 109 -2.60 -1.02 -38.45
C GLU A 109 -1.30 -1.63 -37.93
N THR A 110 -0.36 -0.77 -37.53
CA THR A 110 0.87 -1.24 -36.88
C THR A 110 0.59 -1.43 -35.40
N GLU A 111 0.50 -2.68 -34.96
CA GLU A 111 0.36 -3.03 -33.57
C GLU A 111 1.72 -3.33 -32.93
N ARG A 112 1.87 -2.92 -31.67
CA ARG A 112 3.08 -3.15 -30.88
C ARG A 112 2.88 -4.33 -29.93
N TYR A 113 3.75 -5.33 -30.02
CA TYR A 113 3.71 -6.54 -29.20
C TYR A 113 4.98 -6.68 -28.38
N CYS A 114 4.86 -7.08 -27.11
CA CYS A 114 6.03 -7.37 -26.31
C CYS A 114 6.56 -8.77 -26.64
N VAL A 115 7.82 -8.88 -27.06
CA VAL A 115 8.46 -10.17 -27.40
C VAL A 115 9.39 -10.67 -26.30
N ARG A 116 9.86 -9.78 -25.42
CA ARG A 116 10.70 -10.15 -24.28
C ARG A 116 10.34 -9.33 -23.05
N TYR A 117 9.99 -10.02 -21.97
CA TYR A 117 9.78 -9.44 -20.65
C TYR A 117 11.06 -9.53 -19.82
N GLY A 118 11.27 -8.54 -18.96
CA GLY A 118 12.29 -8.54 -17.92
C GLY A 118 11.70 -8.01 -16.62
N GLU A 119 12.42 -8.24 -15.52
CA GLU A 119 12.03 -7.77 -14.18
C GLU A 119 12.78 -6.47 -13.86
N THR A 120 12.07 -5.47 -13.35
CA THR A 120 12.66 -4.27 -12.74
C THR A 120 12.07 -4.05 -11.35
N TYR A 121 12.77 -3.25 -10.55
CA TYR A 121 12.28 -2.82 -9.25
C TYR A 121 11.60 -1.47 -9.41
N ASP A 122 10.41 -1.35 -8.86
CA ASP A 122 9.72 -0.08 -8.70
C ASP A 122 9.48 0.19 -7.22
N VAL A 123 9.47 1.47 -6.84
CA VAL A 123 9.17 1.91 -5.48
C VAL A 123 7.73 2.39 -5.46
N THR A 124 6.84 1.56 -4.92
CA THR A 124 5.41 1.87 -4.91
C THR A 124 5.00 2.43 -3.56
N THR A 125 4.45 3.65 -3.57
CA THR A 125 3.78 4.22 -2.40
C THR A 125 2.44 3.54 -2.15
N LYS A 126 2.21 3.13 -0.92
CA LYS A 126 0.98 2.51 -0.45
C LYS A 126 0.41 3.29 0.71
N ARG A 127 -0.88 3.08 0.97
CA ARG A 127 -1.63 3.77 2.03
C ARG A 127 -2.47 2.78 2.82
N ILE A 128 -2.37 2.87 4.14
CA ILE A 128 -3.29 2.20 5.08
C ILE A 128 -3.90 3.26 5.99
N ILE A 129 -5.21 3.20 6.20
CA ILE A 129 -5.89 4.11 7.13
C ILE A 129 -5.84 3.51 8.53
N LEU A 130 -5.25 4.21 9.49
CA LEU A 130 -5.43 3.92 10.91
C LEU A 130 -6.78 4.53 11.31
N ASP A 131 -7.75 3.69 11.66
CA ASP A 131 -9.15 4.08 11.88
C ASP A 131 -9.50 3.92 13.36
N PHE A 132 -9.53 5.04 14.07
CA PHE A 132 -9.84 5.18 15.48
C PHE A 132 -11.24 5.75 15.74
N ASP A 133 -12.15 5.78 14.75
CA ASP A 133 -13.53 6.27 14.91
C ASP A 133 -14.26 5.60 16.09
N LYS A 134 -13.90 4.35 16.41
CA LYS A 134 -14.51 3.54 17.48
C LYS A 134 -13.56 3.34 18.66
N ALA A 135 -12.52 4.15 18.76
CA ALA A 135 -11.62 4.14 19.89
C ALA A 135 -12.22 4.92 21.07
N ARG A 136 -11.73 4.67 22.28
CA ARG A 136 -12.16 5.46 23.43
C ARG A 136 -11.60 6.88 23.34
N THR A 137 -12.29 7.82 23.97
CA THR A 137 -11.79 9.18 24.20
C THR A 137 -10.75 9.16 25.30
N LEU A 138 -9.60 9.80 25.07
CA LEU A 138 -8.51 9.91 26.04
C LEU A 138 -8.58 11.21 26.84
N ALA A 139 -8.17 11.16 28.10
CA ALA A 139 -7.95 12.36 28.91
C ALA A 139 -6.76 13.18 28.38
N ALA A 140 -6.61 14.44 28.84
CA ALA A 140 -5.62 15.38 28.30
C ALA A 140 -4.18 14.84 28.31
N ASP A 141 -3.78 14.19 29.40
CA ASP A 141 -2.43 13.66 29.59
C ASP A 141 -2.32 12.15 29.34
N GLU A 142 -3.42 11.53 28.91
CA GLU A 142 -3.46 10.10 28.66
C GLU A 142 -2.90 9.76 27.28
N LYS A 143 -2.04 8.75 27.24
CA LYS A 143 -1.43 8.23 26.02
C LYS A 143 -1.65 6.73 25.92
N GLU A 144 -1.86 6.28 24.68
CA GLU A 144 -1.89 4.87 24.33
C GLU A 144 -0.80 4.58 23.31
N VAL A 145 -0.16 3.43 23.45
CA VAL A 145 0.90 2.95 22.56
C VAL A 145 0.42 1.67 21.90
N PHE A 146 0.48 1.64 20.59
CA PHE A 146 0.19 0.46 19.78
C PHE A 146 1.44 0.08 19.00
N GLU A 147 1.68 -1.22 18.87
CA GLU A 147 2.65 -1.75 17.94
C GLU A 147 1.92 -2.14 16.65
N VAL A 148 2.46 -1.70 15.52
CA VAL A 148 1.93 -1.97 14.19
C VAL A 148 2.99 -2.68 13.37
N THR A 149 2.61 -3.81 12.79
CA THR A 149 3.44 -4.57 11.86
C THR A 149 2.85 -4.47 10.46
N LEU A 150 3.65 -4.00 9.52
CA LEU A 150 3.38 -4.08 8.09
C LEU A 150 4.05 -5.32 7.52
N PHE A 151 3.34 -6.02 6.64
CA PHE A 151 3.82 -7.26 6.04
C PHE A 151 3.48 -7.32 4.55
N GLN A 152 4.50 -7.50 3.71
CA GLN A 152 4.38 -7.86 2.31
C GLN A 152 4.92 -9.28 2.13
N LYS A 153 4.05 -10.21 1.72
CA LYS A 153 4.40 -11.64 1.67
C LYS A 153 5.55 -11.96 0.70
N ARG A 154 5.63 -11.25 -0.42
CA ARG A 154 6.62 -11.41 -1.48
C ARG A 154 6.82 -10.08 -2.19
N GLU A 155 8.01 -9.83 -2.72
CA GLU A 155 8.34 -8.62 -3.48
C GLU A 155 7.49 -8.45 -4.76
N THR A 156 6.97 -9.54 -5.33
CA THR A 156 6.04 -9.50 -6.48
C THR A 156 4.59 -9.22 -6.10
N SER A 157 4.29 -9.06 -4.80
CA SER A 157 2.93 -8.84 -4.31
C SER A 157 2.65 -7.35 -4.16
N THR A 158 1.66 -6.85 -4.89
CA THR A 158 1.10 -5.50 -4.67
C THR A 158 0.37 -5.33 -3.33
N LYS A 159 0.02 -6.45 -2.68
CA LYS A 159 -0.76 -6.49 -1.44
C LYS A 159 0.14 -6.39 -0.22
N VAL A 160 -0.28 -5.56 0.72
CA VAL A 160 0.33 -5.35 2.03
C VAL A 160 -0.73 -5.61 3.09
N GLU A 161 -0.39 -6.35 4.14
CA GLU A 161 -1.23 -6.54 5.30
C GLU A 161 -0.69 -5.72 6.47
N ALA A 162 -1.57 -5.27 7.35
CA ALA A 162 -1.19 -4.66 8.62
C ALA A 162 -1.76 -5.46 9.79
N ARG A 163 -1.01 -5.50 10.89
CA ARG A 163 -1.46 -6.03 12.17
C ARG A 163 -1.16 -5.00 13.24
N GLY A 164 -2.01 -4.91 14.24
CA GLY A 164 -1.80 -4.01 15.37
C GLY A 164 -2.04 -4.73 16.68
N THR A 165 -1.28 -4.35 17.70
CA THR A 165 -1.41 -4.83 19.08
C THR A 165 -1.32 -3.63 20.03
N THR A 166 -2.04 -3.70 21.15
CA THR A 166 -1.88 -2.69 22.21
C THR A 166 -0.65 -3.04 23.04
N VAL A 167 0.26 -2.08 23.19
CA VAL A 167 1.44 -2.20 24.07
C VAL A 167 1.17 -1.55 25.43
N GLN A 168 0.55 -0.36 25.41
CA GLN A 168 0.23 0.39 26.61
C GLN A 168 -1.12 1.10 26.42
N GLY A 169 -2.05 0.94 27.38
CA GLY A 169 -3.38 1.55 27.31
C GLY A 169 -4.50 0.53 27.55
N SER A 170 -5.72 0.87 27.13
CA SER A 170 -6.89 0.00 27.27
C SER A 170 -6.88 -1.14 26.25
N ALA A 171 -7.68 -2.18 26.47
CA ALA A 171 -7.80 -3.28 25.52
C ALA A 171 -8.61 -2.88 24.27
N TYR A 172 -8.06 -3.17 23.10
CA TYR A 172 -8.72 -2.95 21.80
C TYR A 172 -8.98 -4.25 21.06
N GLU A 173 -10.02 -4.25 20.24
CA GLU A 173 -10.23 -5.16 19.12
C GLU A 173 -9.64 -4.49 17.87
N ILE A 174 -8.47 -4.95 17.42
CA ILE A 174 -7.75 -4.38 16.27
C ILE A 174 -7.92 -5.29 15.06
N ASN A 175 -8.57 -4.78 14.01
CA ASN A 175 -8.90 -5.57 12.82
C ASN A 175 -8.41 -4.91 11.54
N TYR A 176 -7.69 -5.66 10.72
CA TYR A 176 -7.37 -5.26 9.35
C TYR A 176 -8.54 -5.58 8.41
N ARG A 177 -8.92 -4.60 7.58
CA ARG A 177 -10.04 -4.73 6.63
C ARG A 177 -9.72 -4.02 5.33
N THR A 178 -10.08 -4.64 4.22
CA THR A 178 -10.05 -4.03 2.89
C THR A 178 -11.48 -3.81 2.42
N PHE A 179 -11.86 -2.57 2.10
CA PHE A 179 -13.17 -2.23 1.54
C PHE A 179 -13.01 -1.24 0.39
N LEU A 180 -13.55 -1.57 -0.79
CA LEU A 180 -13.47 -0.76 -2.01
C LEU A 180 -12.05 -0.20 -2.23
N THR A 181 -11.07 -1.10 -2.29
CA THR A 181 -9.61 -0.82 -2.47
C THR A 181 -8.95 0.02 -1.37
N LYS A 182 -9.64 0.33 -0.27
CA LYS A 182 -9.06 1.03 0.89
C LYS A 182 -8.73 0.03 1.99
N ASP A 183 -7.44 -0.07 2.28
CA ASP A 183 -6.92 -0.87 3.39
C ASP A 183 -6.98 -0.06 4.68
N ARG A 184 -7.50 -0.68 5.75
CA ARG A 184 -7.69 -0.05 7.06
C ARG A 184 -7.26 -0.96 8.19
N LEU A 185 -6.66 -0.37 9.20
CA LEU A 185 -6.44 -0.98 10.51
C LEU A 185 -7.38 -0.29 11.51
N VAL A 186 -8.45 -0.99 11.90
CA VAL A 186 -9.53 -0.43 12.73
C VAL A 186 -9.26 -0.74 14.20
N PHE A 187 -9.24 0.29 15.04
CA PHE A 187 -9.06 0.23 16.48
C PHE A 187 -10.41 0.47 17.17
N LYS A 188 -11.01 -0.60 17.68
CA LYS A 188 -12.29 -0.54 18.41
C LYS A 188 -12.07 -0.85 19.89
N SER A 189 -12.49 0.05 20.78
CA SER A 189 -12.42 -0.22 22.23
C SER A 189 -13.31 -1.41 22.59
N LYS A 190 -12.84 -2.27 23.50
CA LYS A 190 -13.64 -3.38 24.05
C LYS A 190 -14.60 -2.91 25.13
#